data_AF-D3Z2M2-F1
#
_entry.id   AF-D3Z2M2-F1
#
_cell.length_a   1.000
_cell.length_b   1.000
_cell.length_c   1.000
_cell.angle_alpha   90.00
_cell.angle_beta   90.00
_cell.angle_gamma   90.00
#
_symmetry.space_group_name_H-M   'P 1'
#
loop_
_entity.id
_entity.type
_entity.pdbx_description
1 polymer ?
#
loop_
_entity_poly.entity_id
_entity_poly.type
_entity_poly.pdbx_seq_one_letter_code
_entity_poly.pdbx_strand_id
1 'polypeptide(L)'
;MASSSGDSVTRRSVASQFFTQEEGPSIDGMTTSERVVDLLNQAALITNDSKITVLKQVQELIINKDPTLLDNFLDEIIAFQADKSIEVRKFVIGFIEEACKRDIELLLKLIANLNMLLRDENVNVVKKAILTMTQLYKVALQWMVKSRVISDLQEACWDMVSSMAGEIILLLDSDNDGIRTHAIKFVEGLIVTLSPRM
;
A
#
# COMPACT_ATOMS: atom_id res chain seq x y z
N MET A 1 77.50 31.11 20.99
CA MET A 1 76.77 29.88 21.36
C MET A 1 75.59 30.29 22.20
N ALA A 2 74.37 30.17 21.68
CA ALA A 2 73.15 30.47 22.41
C ALA A 2 72.12 29.38 22.09
N SER A 3 71.77 28.63 23.13
CA SER A 3 70.78 27.57 23.17
C SER A 3 69.61 28.04 24.05
N SER A 4 68.37 27.91 23.57
CA SER A 4 67.32 27.13 24.24
C SER A 4 65.96 27.43 23.61
N SER A 5 65.25 26.36 23.29
CA SER A 5 63.92 26.31 22.71
C SER A 5 62.87 26.55 23.79
N GLY A 6 61.94 27.48 23.55
CA GLY A 6 60.79 27.72 24.42
C GLY A 6 59.59 26.84 24.03
N ASP A 7 59.11 26.05 24.99
CA ASP A 7 57.80 25.41 24.99
C ASP A 7 56.69 26.42 24.73
N SER A 8 55.75 26.08 23.84
CA SER A 8 54.47 26.78 23.70
C SER A 8 53.32 25.78 23.86
N VAL A 9 52.88 25.64 25.11
CA VAL A 9 51.61 25.02 25.49
C VAL A 9 50.48 25.83 24.85
N THR A 10 49.85 25.29 23.82
CA THR A 10 48.69 25.92 23.18
C THR A 10 47.48 25.79 24.10
N ARG A 11 47.17 26.84 24.87
CA ARG A 11 45.92 26.99 25.62
C ARG A 11 44.75 26.99 24.63
N ARG A 12 44.05 25.86 24.49
CA ARG A 12 42.78 25.80 23.76
C ARG A 12 41.73 26.63 24.53
N SER A 13 40.98 27.45 23.80
CA SER A 13 39.93 28.31 24.34
C SER A 13 38.74 27.49 24.86
N VAL A 14 38.17 27.88 25.99
CA VAL A 14 36.99 27.27 26.63
C VAL A 14 35.80 27.16 25.66
N ALA A 15 35.71 28.04 24.66
CA ALA A 15 34.68 27.99 23.62
C ALA A 15 34.77 26.75 22.70
N SER A 16 35.97 26.17 22.54
CA SER A 16 36.16 24.95 21.73
C SER A 16 35.74 23.66 22.44
N GLN A 17 35.49 23.71 23.75
CA GLN A 17 34.96 22.59 24.53
C GLN A 17 33.42 22.57 24.56
N PHE A 18 32.76 23.66 24.13
CA PHE A 18 31.30 23.76 24.04
C PHE A 18 30.71 23.27 22.70
N PHE A 19 31.54 22.98 21.69
CA PHE A 19 31.11 22.44 20.40
C PHE A 19 31.34 20.92 20.27
N THR A 20 31.79 20.25 21.31
CA THR A 20 31.90 18.78 21.36
C THR A 20 30.83 18.17 22.27
N GLN A 21 29.63 18.75 22.26
CA GLN A 21 28.49 18.22 22.98
C GLN A 21 27.67 17.36 22.00
N GLU A 22 27.92 16.05 22.08
CA GLU A 22 26.97 14.98 21.76
C GLU A 22 26.10 15.19 20.51
N GLU A 23 26.71 14.98 19.34
CA GLU A 23 25.96 14.32 18.27
C GLU A 23 25.63 12.91 18.76
N GLY A 24 24.45 12.75 19.36
CA GLY A 24 23.80 11.44 19.43
C GLY A 24 23.76 10.83 18.03
N PRO A 25 23.72 9.49 17.90
CA PRO A 25 23.82 8.84 16.60
C PRO A 25 22.75 9.42 15.67
N SER A 26 23.22 10.12 14.65
CA SER A 26 22.40 10.73 13.62
C SER A 26 21.52 9.64 13.02
N ILE A 27 20.21 9.82 13.09
CA ILE A 27 19.19 8.97 12.43
C ILE A 27 19.32 9.06 10.88
N ASP A 28 20.34 9.76 10.37
CA ASP A 28 20.48 10.24 9.00
C ASP A 28 21.19 9.25 8.06
N GLY A 29 21.29 7.97 8.45
CA GLY A 29 21.93 6.91 7.65
C GLY A 29 21.01 5.78 7.20
N MET A 30 19.75 5.75 7.64
CA MET A 30 18.84 4.65 7.31
C MET A 30 18.35 4.74 5.87
N THR A 31 18.51 3.65 5.13
CA THR A 31 17.92 3.49 3.80
C THR A 31 16.39 3.42 3.87
N THR A 32 15.71 3.75 2.77
CA THR A 32 14.24 3.62 2.69
C THR A 32 13.78 2.18 2.99
N SER A 33 14.53 1.17 2.52
CA SER A 33 14.22 -0.24 2.76
C SER A 33 14.31 -0.61 4.25
N GLU A 34 15.41 -0.24 4.93
CA GLU A 34 15.55 -0.46 6.38
C GLU A 34 14.43 0.24 7.16
N ARG A 35 14.07 1.46 6.74
CA ARG A 35 12.97 2.19 7.37
C ARG A 35 11.63 1.48 7.19
N VAL A 36 11.36 0.89 6.03
CA VAL A 36 10.14 0.10 5.79
C VAL A 36 10.10 -1.13 6.67
N VAL A 37 11.21 -1.88 6.77
CA VAL A 37 11.31 -3.05 7.65
C VAL A 37 11.01 -2.68 9.11
N ASP A 38 11.62 -1.61 9.61
CA ASP A 38 11.40 -1.14 10.98
C ASP A 38 9.93 -0.77 11.25
N LEU A 39 9.28 -0.08 10.30
CA LEU A 39 7.88 0.30 10.42
C LEU A 39 6.95 -0.91 10.36
N LEU A 40 7.22 -1.89 9.50
CA LEU A 40 6.45 -3.14 9.42
C LEU A 40 6.53 -3.93 10.72
N ASN A 41 7.74 -4.07 11.29
CA ASN A 41 7.96 -4.72 12.58
C ASN A 41 7.22 -3.99 13.70
N GLN A 42 7.24 -2.65 13.71
CA GLN A 42 6.46 -1.87 14.68
C GLN A 42 4.95 -2.10 14.51
N ALA A 43 4.44 -2.07 13.28
CA ALA A 43 3.02 -2.26 12.98
C ALA A 43 2.51 -3.64 13.42
N ALA A 44 3.33 -4.69 13.29
CA ALA A 44 3.01 -6.04 13.74
C ALA A 44 2.83 -6.15 15.26
N LEU A 45 3.53 -5.32 16.05
CA LEU A 45 3.46 -5.33 17.51
C LEU A 45 2.32 -4.45 18.07
N ILE A 46 1.82 -3.49 17.29
CA ILE A 46 0.72 -2.62 17.72
C ILE A 46 -0.60 -3.39 17.69
N THR A 47 -1.35 -3.35 18.80
CA THR A 47 -2.60 -4.11 18.98
C THR A 47 -3.87 -3.31 18.70
N ASN A 48 -3.76 -1.99 18.49
CA ASN A 48 -4.88 -1.09 18.22
C ASN A 48 -4.77 -0.45 16.82
N ASP A 49 -5.77 0.34 16.45
CA ASP A 49 -5.88 0.93 15.11
C ASP A 49 -4.80 1.98 14.79
N SER A 50 -3.99 2.41 15.77
CA SER A 50 -2.86 3.32 15.50
C SER A 50 -1.81 2.69 14.58
N LYS A 51 -1.81 1.36 14.41
CA LYS A 51 -0.96 0.66 13.42
C LYS A 51 -1.23 1.15 12.00
N ILE A 52 -2.43 1.60 11.70
CA ILE A 52 -2.80 2.13 10.37
C ILE A 52 -1.95 3.35 10.03
N THR A 53 -1.60 4.19 11.01
CA THR A 53 -0.72 5.36 10.80
C THR A 53 0.68 4.91 10.39
N VAL A 54 1.18 3.81 10.97
CA VAL A 54 2.49 3.23 10.62
C VAL A 54 2.43 2.59 9.23
N LEU A 55 1.38 1.81 8.94
CA LEU A 55 1.19 1.19 7.64
C LEU A 55 1.01 2.22 6.51
N LYS A 56 0.36 3.36 6.77
CA LYS A 56 0.29 4.47 5.81
C LYS A 56 1.64 5.10 5.52
N GLN A 57 2.55 5.15 6.50
CA GLN A 57 3.93 5.59 6.25
C GLN A 57 4.65 4.58 5.34
N VAL A 58 4.49 3.28 5.60
CA VAL A 58 5.06 2.24 4.71
C VAL A 58 4.52 2.41 3.29
N GLN A 59 3.19 2.56 3.14
CA GLN A 59 2.56 2.81 1.85
C GLN A 59 3.18 4.01 1.11
N GLU A 60 3.36 5.15 1.79
CA GLU A 60 3.96 6.34 1.18
C GLU A 60 5.40 6.07 0.72
N LEU A 61 6.18 5.34 1.52
CA LEU A 61 7.56 5.01 1.18
C LEU A 61 7.64 4.10 -0.05
N ILE A 62 6.82 3.05 -0.13
CA ILE A 62 6.93 2.03 -1.19
C ILE A 62 6.07 2.31 -2.43
N ILE A 63 5.05 3.18 -2.34
CA ILE A 63 4.24 3.56 -3.51
C ILE A 63 4.73 4.86 -4.15
N ASN A 64 5.22 5.81 -3.36
CA ASN A 64 5.54 7.16 -3.83
C ASN A 64 7.03 7.51 -3.76
N LYS A 65 7.68 7.26 -2.62
CA LYS A 65 9.09 7.65 -2.44
C LYS A 65 10.05 6.77 -3.23
N ASP A 66 9.92 5.45 -3.09
CA ASP A 66 10.74 4.46 -3.78
C ASP A 66 9.87 3.28 -4.28
N PRO A 67 9.23 3.42 -5.45
CA PRO A 67 8.34 2.40 -6.02
C PRO A 67 9.01 1.06 -6.31
N THR A 68 10.35 1.02 -6.38
CA THR A 68 11.08 -0.24 -6.64
C THR A 68 10.98 -1.21 -5.47
N LEU A 69 10.61 -0.72 -4.29
CA LEU A 69 10.41 -1.53 -3.09
C LEU A 69 9.00 -2.16 -3.00
N LEU A 70 8.06 -1.75 -3.86
CA LEU A 70 6.67 -2.19 -3.76
C LEU A 70 6.52 -3.70 -3.85
N ASP A 71 7.14 -4.33 -4.84
CA ASP A 71 7.04 -5.79 -5.02
C ASP A 71 7.75 -6.56 -3.89
N ASN A 72 8.80 -5.97 -3.32
CA ASN A 72 9.59 -6.60 -2.25
C ASN A 72 8.85 -6.67 -0.91
N PHE A 73 7.92 -5.76 -0.65
CA PHE A 73 7.19 -5.66 0.62
C PHE A 73 5.69 -5.93 0.47
N LEU A 74 5.29 -6.49 -0.67
CA LEU A 74 3.89 -6.71 -0.98
C LEU A 74 3.26 -7.70 0.00
N ASP A 75 3.92 -8.84 0.22
CA ASP A 75 3.40 -9.92 1.05
C ASP A 75 3.23 -9.49 2.51
N GLU A 76 4.16 -8.69 3.05
CA GLU A 76 4.12 -8.19 4.42
C GLU A 76 2.94 -7.24 4.65
N ILE A 77 2.59 -6.41 3.68
CA ILE A 77 1.40 -5.54 3.79
C ILE A 77 0.12 -6.35 3.63
N ILE A 78 0.08 -7.28 2.66
CA ILE A 78 -1.10 -8.11 2.42
C ILE A 78 -1.40 -9.04 3.58
N ALA A 79 -0.40 -9.46 4.37
CA ALA A 79 -0.61 -10.26 5.57
C ALA A 79 -1.59 -9.60 6.57
N PHE A 80 -1.69 -8.27 6.60
CA PHE A 80 -2.65 -7.55 7.45
C PHE A 80 -4.12 -7.69 7.00
N GLN A 81 -4.41 -8.34 5.86
CA GLN A 81 -5.78 -8.62 5.45
C GLN A 81 -6.52 -9.55 6.42
N ALA A 82 -5.76 -10.33 7.21
CA ALA A 82 -6.30 -11.21 8.24
C ALA A 82 -6.42 -10.53 9.63
N ASP A 83 -6.14 -9.22 9.73
CA ASP A 83 -6.23 -8.50 11.00
C ASP A 83 -7.69 -8.43 11.48
N LYS A 84 -7.88 -8.51 12.80
CA LYS A 84 -9.20 -8.43 13.43
C LYS A 84 -9.84 -7.05 13.26
N SER A 85 -9.03 -6.00 13.14
CA SER A 85 -9.52 -4.64 12.93
C SER A 85 -10.08 -4.45 11.52
N ILE A 86 -11.35 -4.04 11.48
CA ILE A 86 -12.05 -3.68 10.25
C ILE A 86 -11.31 -2.55 9.50
N GLU A 87 -10.78 -1.57 10.24
CA GLU A 87 -10.08 -0.44 9.63
C GLU A 87 -8.73 -0.85 9.03
N VAL A 88 -8.05 -1.84 9.61
CA VAL A 88 -6.83 -2.42 9.04
C VAL A 88 -7.13 -3.17 7.75
N ARG A 89 -8.18 -4.01 7.71
CA ARG A 89 -8.58 -4.71 6.48
C ARG A 89 -9.01 -3.73 5.38
N LYS A 90 -9.74 -2.66 5.73
CA LYS A 90 -10.07 -1.57 4.80
C LYS A 90 -8.84 -0.83 4.29
N PHE A 91 -7.82 -0.65 5.13
CA PHE A 91 -6.53 -0.11 4.72
C PHE A 91 -5.87 -1.02 3.68
N VAL A 92 -5.84 -2.35 3.88
CA VAL A 92 -5.25 -3.29 2.91
C VAL A 92 -5.96 -3.21 1.55
N ILE A 93 -7.30 -3.10 1.53
CA ILE A 93 -8.03 -2.87 0.28
C ILE A 93 -7.59 -1.56 -0.41
N GLY A 94 -7.44 -0.48 0.37
CA GLY A 94 -6.94 0.79 -0.15
C GLY A 94 -5.50 0.70 -0.67
N PHE A 95 -4.64 -0.07 -0.01
CA PHE A 95 -3.29 -0.34 -0.47
C PHE A 95 -3.28 -1.11 -1.80
N ILE A 96 -4.09 -2.16 -1.94
CA ILE A 96 -4.26 -2.90 -3.21
C ILE A 96 -4.66 -1.96 -4.34
N GLU A 97 -5.60 -1.06 -4.08
CA GLU A 97 -6.05 -0.06 -5.05
C GLU A 97 -4.89 0.82 -5.55
N GLU A 98 -4.10 1.37 -4.63
CA GLU A 98 -2.99 2.27 -4.97
C GLU A 98 -1.81 1.52 -5.61
N ALA A 99 -1.51 0.30 -5.14
CA ALA A 99 -0.49 -0.55 -5.73
C ALA A 99 -0.83 -0.88 -7.19
N CYS A 100 -2.07 -1.29 -7.49
CA CYS A 100 -2.50 -1.61 -8.85
C CYS A 100 -2.59 -0.38 -9.78
N LYS A 101 -2.85 0.82 -9.23
CA LYS A 101 -2.78 2.08 -10.00
C LYS A 101 -1.33 2.47 -10.31
N ARG A 102 -0.38 2.15 -9.42
CA ARG A 102 1.05 2.38 -9.61
C ARG A 102 1.65 1.39 -10.61
N ASP A 103 1.36 0.11 -10.43
CA ASP A 103 1.78 -0.99 -11.28
C ASP A 103 0.65 -2.03 -11.38
N ILE A 104 0.00 -2.08 -12.55
CA ILE A 104 -1.15 -2.95 -12.79
C ILE A 104 -0.77 -4.43 -12.89
N GLU A 105 0.50 -4.77 -13.13
CA GLU A 105 0.92 -6.18 -13.18
C GLU A 105 0.83 -6.85 -11.81
N LEU A 106 0.89 -6.07 -10.72
CA LEU A 106 0.68 -6.56 -9.36
C LEU A 106 -0.72 -7.12 -9.14
N LEU A 107 -1.71 -6.78 -9.98
CA LEU A 107 -3.05 -7.35 -9.90
C LEU A 107 -3.03 -8.87 -10.00
N LEU A 108 -2.05 -9.45 -10.73
CA LEU A 108 -1.84 -10.90 -10.84
C LEU A 108 -1.62 -11.57 -9.47
N LYS A 109 -0.97 -10.86 -8.53
CA LYS A 109 -0.70 -11.33 -7.16
C LYS A 109 -1.81 -10.92 -6.18
N LEU A 110 -2.53 -9.84 -6.48
CA LEU A 110 -3.43 -9.19 -5.54
C LEU A 110 -4.91 -9.52 -5.74
N ILE A 111 -5.33 -9.99 -6.92
CA ILE A 111 -6.75 -10.19 -7.22
C ILE A 111 -7.41 -11.21 -6.29
N ALA A 112 -6.72 -12.31 -5.95
CA ALA A 112 -7.23 -13.31 -5.02
C ALA A 112 -7.45 -12.74 -3.61
N ASN A 113 -6.55 -11.87 -3.15
CA ASN A 113 -6.65 -11.19 -1.86
C ASN A 113 -7.85 -10.22 -1.84
N LEU A 114 -8.03 -9.43 -2.90
CA LEU A 114 -9.20 -8.56 -3.04
C LEU A 114 -10.51 -9.36 -3.11
N ASN A 115 -10.50 -10.51 -3.77
CA ASN A 115 -11.64 -11.43 -3.86
C ASN A 115 -12.05 -12.00 -2.49
N MET A 116 -11.06 -12.32 -1.64
CA MET A 116 -11.33 -12.73 -0.25
C MET A 116 -11.95 -11.58 0.56
N LEU A 117 -11.41 -10.37 0.43
CA LEU A 117 -11.91 -9.17 1.11
C LEU A 117 -13.30 -8.72 0.63
N LEU A 118 -13.68 -9.03 -0.61
CA LEU A 118 -15.03 -8.81 -1.13
C LEU A 118 -16.07 -9.73 -0.45
N ARG A 119 -15.63 -10.86 0.10
CA ARG A 119 -16.45 -11.83 0.84
C ARG A 119 -16.24 -11.75 2.35
N ASP A 120 -15.72 -10.62 2.85
CA ASP A 120 -15.53 -10.40 4.28
C ASP A 120 -16.87 -10.44 5.04
N GLU A 121 -16.84 -10.96 6.26
CA GLU A 121 -18.02 -10.99 7.15
C GLU A 121 -18.52 -9.58 7.51
N ASN A 122 -17.64 -8.58 7.48
CA ASN A 122 -17.99 -7.21 7.80
C ASN A 122 -18.40 -6.42 6.56
N VAL A 123 -19.65 -5.96 6.55
CA VAL A 123 -20.22 -5.19 5.44
C VAL A 123 -19.45 -3.91 5.10
N ASN A 124 -18.71 -3.30 6.03
CA ASN A 124 -17.90 -2.11 5.72
C ASN A 124 -16.63 -2.44 4.95
N VAL A 125 -16.07 -3.63 5.14
CA VAL A 125 -14.96 -4.16 4.36
C VAL A 125 -15.44 -4.48 2.94
N VAL A 126 -16.58 -5.18 2.82
CA VAL A 126 -17.23 -5.48 1.52
C VAL A 126 -17.52 -4.20 0.74
N LYS A 127 -18.14 -3.18 1.37
CA LYS A 127 -18.38 -1.87 0.72
C LYS A 127 -17.09 -1.23 0.20
N LYS A 128 -15.99 -1.29 0.97
CA LYS A 128 -14.69 -0.77 0.53
C LYS A 128 -14.11 -1.58 -0.63
N ALA A 129 -14.26 -2.91 -0.63
CA ALA A 129 -13.86 -3.76 -1.74
C ALA A 129 -14.62 -3.42 -3.04
N ILE A 130 -15.94 -3.18 -2.95
CA ILE A 130 -16.75 -2.74 -4.10
C ILE A 130 -16.26 -1.40 -4.66
N LEU A 131 -15.95 -0.42 -3.80
CA LEU A 131 -15.39 0.87 -4.24
C LEU A 131 -14.07 0.70 -4.98
N THR A 132 -13.19 -0.16 -4.46
CA THR A 132 -11.90 -0.43 -5.09
C THR A 132 -12.07 -1.17 -6.42
N MET A 133 -12.96 -2.15 -6.52
CA MET A 133 -13.33 -2.78 -7.80
C MET A 133 -13.90 -1.78 -8.81
N THR A 134 -14.66 -0.79 -8.35
CA THR A 134 -15.18 0.30 -9.21
C THR A 134 -14.05 1.10 -9.87
N GLN A 135 -12.90 1.25 -9.19
CA GLN A 135 -11.73 1.90 -9.77
C GLN A 135 -10.89 0.94 -10.61
N LEU A 136 -10.66 -0.29 -10.12
CA LEU A 136 -9.72 -1.22 -10.74
C LEU A 136 -10.29 -1.91 -11.98
N TYR A 137 -11.60 -2.13 -12.10
CA TYR A 137 -12.19 -2.84 -13.25
C TYR A 137 -11.80 -2.19 -14.59
N LYS A 138 -11.97 -0.87 -14.72
CA LYS A 138 -11.61 -0.13 -15.94
C LYS A 138 -10.09 -0.12 -16.21
N VAL A 139 -9.28 -0.13 -15.15
CA VAL A 139 -7.81 -0.15 -15.25
C VAL A 139 -7.35 -1.53 -15.72
N ALA A 140 -7.89 -2.60 -15.14
CA ALA A 140 -7.65 -3.98 -15.53
C ALA A 140 -8.08 -4.22 -16.98
N LEU A 141 -9.28 -3.77 -17.37
CA LEU A 141 -9.75 -3.90 -18.76
C LEU A 141 -8.83 -3.16 -19.73
N GLN A 142 -8.44 -1.92 -19.40
CA GLN A 142 -7.52 -1.15 -20.22
C GLN A 142 -6.17 -1.85 -20.37
N TRP A 143 -5.66 -2.47 -19.30
CA TRP A 143 -4.43 -3.25 -19.31
C TRP A 143 -4.53 -4.49 -20.21
N MET A 144 -5.62 -5.26 -20.11
CA MET A 144 -5.86 -6.40 -20.98
C MET A 144 -5.92 -6.00 -22.46
N VAL A 145 -6.65 -4.93 -22.79
CA VAL A 145 -6.80 -4.46 -24.18
C VAL A 145 -5.49 -3.88 -24.75
N LYS A 146 -4.64 -3.26 -23.92
CA LYS A 146 -3.35 -2.71 -24.36
C LYS A 146 -2.23 -3.76 -24.45
N SER A 147 -2.41 -4.92 -23.82
CA SER A 147 -1.43 -6.00 -23.84
C SER A 147 -1.34 -6.62 -25.24
N ARG A 148 -0.13 -6.62 -25.82
CA ARG A 148 0.09 -7.18 -27.18
C ARG A 148 -0.10 -8.69 -27.23
N VAL A 149 0.30 -9.36 -26.15
CA VAL A 149 0.17 -10.79 -25.93
C VAL A 149 -0.37 -10.95 -24.53
N ILE A 150 -1.40 -11.79 -24.38
CA ILE A 150 -2.00 -12.14 -23.10
C ILE A 150 -1.43 -13.49 -22.70
N SER A 151 -0.83 -13.56 -21.51
CA SER A 151 -0.38 -14.81 -20.90
C SER A 151 -1.52 -15.54 -20.19
N ASP A 152 -1.37 -16.84 -19.97
CA ASP A 152 -2.34 -17.66 -19.21
C ASP A 152 -2.62 -17.09 -17.81
N LEU A 153 -1.60 -16.49 -17.17
CA LEU A 153 -1.75 -15.85 -15.85
C LEU A 153 -2.60 -14.58 -15.94
N GLN A 154 -2.45 -13.79 -17.00
CA GLN A 154 -3.29 -12.62 -17.24
C GLN A 154 -4.74 -13.01 -17.59
N GLU A 155 -4.93 -14.08 -18.36
CA GLU A 155 -6.25 -14.61 -18.66
C GLU A 155 -6.96 -15.08 -17.39
N ALA A 156 -6.31 -15.89 -16.55
CA ALA A 156 -6.85 -16.32 -15.27
C ALA A 156 -7.14 -15.14 -14.32
N CYS A 157 -6.29 -14.12 -14.31
CA CYS A 157 -6.53 -12.90 -13.55
C CYS A 157 -7.79 -12.16 -14.06
N TRP A 158 -7.95 -12.04 -15.37
CA TRP A 158 -9.11 -11.40 -15.98
C TRP A 158 -10.41 -12.16 -15.73
N ASP A 159 -10.37 -13.50 -15.77
CA ASP A 159 -11.51 -14.33 -15.41
C ASP A 159 -11.93 -14.10 -13.96
N MET A 160 -10.98 -13.97 -13.04
CA MET A 160 -11.29 -13.63 -11.65
C MET A 160 -11.88 -12.22 -11.50
N VAL A 161 -11.31 -11.21 -12.17
CA VAL A 161 -11.86 -9.84 -12.19
C VAL A 161 -13.30 -9.84 -12.71
N SER A 162 -13.56 -10.59 -13.78
CA SER A 162 -14.88 -10.70 -14.41
C SER A 162 -15.88 -11.44 -13.50
N SER A 163 -15.45 -12.52 -12.86
CA SER A 163 -16.26 -13.24 -11.86
C SER A 163 -16.63 -12.33 -10.69
N MET A 164 -15.66 -11.57 -10.15
CA MET A 164 -15.91 -10.61 -9.08
C MET A 164 -16.88 -9.51 -9.49
N ALA A 165 -16.79 -9.02 -10.73
CA ALA A 165 -17.77 -8.07 -11.27
C ALA A 165 -19.19 -8.65 -11.29
N GLY A 166 -19.32 -9.93 -11.70
CA GLY A 166 -20.56 -10.68 -11.63
C GLY A 166 -21.11 -10.81 -10.20
N GLU A 167 -20.25 -11.11 -9.23
CA GLU A 167 -20.65 -11.18 -7.82
C GLU A 167 -21.16 -9.83 -7.29
N ILE A 168 -20.52 -8.72 -7.65
CA ILE A 168 -20.99 -7.38 -7.24
C ILE A 168 -22.35 -7.05 -7.87
N ILE A 169 -22.63 -7.51 -9.10
CA ILE A 169 -23.98 -7.37 -9.68
C ILE A 169 -25.02 -8.11 -8.83
N LEU A 170 -24.72 -9.33 -8.37
CA LEU A 170 -25.63 -10.08 -7.48
C LEU A 170 -25.84 -9.39 -6.12
N LEU A 171 -24.88 -8.58 -5.67
CA LEU A 171 -25.02 -7.79 -4.44
C LEU A 171 -26.03 -6.63 -4.55
N LEU A 172 -26.60 -6.37 -5.73
CA LEU A 172 -27.79 -5.50 -5.86
C LEU A 172 -28.98 -6.03 -5.07
N ASP A 173 -29.06 -7.34 -4.86
CA ASP A 173 -30.11 -8.00 -4.07
C ASP A 173 -29.71 -8.25 -2.61
N SER A 174 -28.60 -7.66 -2.14
CA SER A 174 -28.15 -7.81 -0.75
C SER A 174 -29.17 -7.25 0.25
N ASP A 175 -29.33 -7.89 1.41
CA ASP A 175 -30.16 -7.36 2.51
C ASP A 175 -29.58 -6.08 3.11
N ASN A 176 -28.28 -5.80 2.93
CA ASN A 176 -27.63 -4.60 3.44
C ASN A 176 -27.78 -3.43 2.46
N ASP A 177 -28.50 -2.38 2.86
CA ASP A 177 -28.73 -1.19 2.04
C ASP A 177 -27.44 -0.48 1.61
N GLY A 178 -26.44 -0.45 2.50
CA GLY A 178 -25.13 0.10 2.19
C GLY A 178 -24.41 -0.68 1.10
N ILE A 179 -24.50 -2.02 1.10
CA ILE A 179 -23.92 -2.86 0.05
C ILE A 179 -24.63 -2.59 -1.29
N ARG A 180 -25.97 -2.59 -1.31
CA ARG A 180 -26.75 -2.30 -2.53
C ARG A 180 -26.37 -0.95 -3.13
N THR A 181 -26.26 0.09 -2.30
CA THR A 181 -25.86 1.44 -2.73
C THR A 181 -24.50 1.44 -3.45
N HIS A 182 -23.53 0.69 -2.92
CA HIS A 182 -22.20 0.59 -3.52
C HIS A 182 -22.21 -0.27 -4.79
N ALA A 183 -22.98 -1.35 -4.81
CA ALA A 183 -23.17 -2.20 -6.00
C ALA A 183 -23.78 -1.39 -7.16
N ILE A 184 -24.77 -0.52 -6.90
CA ILE A 184 -25.34 0.39 -7.92
C ILE A 184 -24.25 1.27 -8.54
N LYS A 185 -23.38 1.87 -7.72
CA LYS A 185 -22.27 2.71 -8.23
C LYS A 185 -21.25 1.91 -9.05
N PHE A 186 -20.97 0.67 -8.65
CA PHE A 186 -20.14 -0.23 -9.44
C PHE A 186 -20.78 -0.53 -10.81
N VAL A 187 -22.06 -0.92 -10.82
CA VAL A 187 -22.78 -1.26 -12.05
C VAL A 187 -22.93 -0.07 -12.99
N GLU A 188 -23.16 1.14 -12.47
CA GLU A 188 -23.10 2.38 -13.25
C GLU A 188 -21.75 2.52 -13.96
N GLY A 189 -20.64 2.37 -13.21
CA GLY A 189 -19.30 2.43 -13.77
C GLY A 189 -19.02 1.32 -14.79
N LEU A 190 -19.56 0.12 -14.55
CA LEU A 190 -19.44 -1.03 -15.44
C LEU A 190 -20.15 -0.79 -16.77
N ILE A 191 -21.41 -0.32 -16.73
CA ILE A 191 -22.19 0.01 -17.93
C ILE A 191 -21.47 1.07 -18.76
N VAL A 192 -20.98 2.15 -18.14
CA VAL A 192 -20.23 3.19 -18.85
C VAL A 192 -18.93 2.64 -19.43
N THR A 193 -18.24 1.75 -18.73
CA THR A 193 -16.97 1.15 -19.20
C THR A 193 -17.18 0.20 -20.38
N LEU A 194 -18.31 -0.52 -20.41
CA LEU A 194 -18.63 -1.53 -21.43
C LEU A 194 -19.58 -1.03 -22.52
N SER A 195 -19.80 0.29 -22.62
CA SER A 195 -20.57 0.92 -23.69
C SER A 195 -19.68 1.82 -24.55
N PRO A 196 -19.88 1.86 -25.88
CA PRO A 196 -19.13 2.75 -26.74
C PRO A 196 -19.50 4.22 -26.44
N ARG A 197 -18.51 5.11 -26.56
CA ARG A 197 -18.78 6.56 -26.52
C ARG A 197 -19.50 6.95 -27.80
N MET A 198 -20.63 7.64 -27.66
CA MET A 198 -21.35 8.27 -28.77
C MET A 198 -20.60 9.51 -29.28
#